data_AF-A0A0D9Y3Y2-F1
#
_entry.id   AF-A0A0D9Y3Y2-F1
#
_cell.length_a   1.000
_cell.length_b   1.000
_cell.length_c   1.000
_cell.angle_alpha   90.00
_cell.angle_beta   90.00
_cell.angle_gamma   90.00
#
_symmetry.space_group_name_H-M   'P 1'
#
loop_
_entity.id
_entity.type
_entity.pdbx_description
1 polymer ?
#
loop_
_entity_poly.entity_id
_entity_poly.type
_entity_poly.pdbx_seq_one_letter_code
_entity_poly.pdbx_strand_id
1 'polypeptide(L)'
;MVNTTAGVKCGGGGAALPLSTLNHVSLVCRSLSTSLTFYRDFLGFVSVRRPGSFDFDGAWLFNYGIGIHLLQAEDPESMPPKKKEINPKDNHISFTVTPVDYTTYIQNQPQQ
;
A
#
# COMPACT_ATOMS: atom_id res chain seq x y z
N MET A 1 18.49 -5.36 -0.69
CA MET A 1 18.76 -5.20 0.76
C MET A 1 19.04 -6.59 1.32
N VAL A 2 20.21 -6.77 1.94
CA VAL A 2 20.67 -8.05 2.49
C VAL A 2 19.84 -8.39 3.73
N ASN A 3 19.13 -9.52 3.69
CA ASN A 3 18.51 -10.10 4.87
C ASN A 3 19.57 -10.96 5.57
N THR A 4 20.43 -10.33 6.36
CA THR A 4 21.31 -11.06 7.28
C THR A 4 20.65 -11.06 8.65
N THR A 5 20.18 -12.24 9.05
CA THR A 5 19.65 -12.55 10.39
C THR A 5 20.81 -12.56 11.40
N ALA A 6 21.45 -11.42 11.62
CA ALA A 6 22.29 -11.22 12.80
C ALA A 6 21.43 -10.48 13.82
N GLY A 7 21.17 -11.12 14.97
CA GLY A 7 20.30 -10.60 16.03
C GLY A 7 20.64 -9.15 16.36
N VAL A 8 19.80 -8.23 15.89
CA VAL A 8 19.90 -6.81 16.21
C VAL A 8 19.68 -6.70 17.72
N LYS A 9 20.70 -6.27 18.46
CA LYS A 9 20.51 -5.93 19.88
C LYS A 9 19.77 -4.60 19.95
N CYS A 10 18.61 -4.58 20.61
CA CYS A 10 17.94 -3.33 20.92
C CYS A 10 18.73 -2.60 22.01
N GLY A 11 18.74 -1.26 21.98
CA GLY A 11 19.56 -0.41 22.86
C GLY A 11 19.31 -0.54 24.37
N GLY A 12 18.38 -1.39 24.81
CA GLY A 12 18.02 -1.62 26.22
C GLY A 12 18.41 -3.00 26.78
N GLY A 13 19.29 -3.76 26.13
CA GLY A 13 19.75 -5.07 26.64
C GLY A 13 18.82 -6.25 26.34
N GLY A 14 17.63 -6.02 25.77
CA GLY A 14 16.77 -7.04 25.20
C GLY A 14 17.13 -7.38 23.75
N ALA A 15 16.93 -8.64 23.35
CA ALA A 15 17.02 -9.04 21.94
C ALA A 15 15.87 -8.45 21.13
N ALA A 16 16.12 -8.07 19.87
CA ALA A 16 15.05 -7.64 18.96
C ALA A 16 14.04 -8.76 18.70
N LEU A 17 12.78 -8.38 18.46
CA LEU A 17 11.77 -9.32 18.00
C LEU A 17 12.16 -9.89 16.63
N PRO A 18 11.99 -11.20 16.40
CA PRO A 18 12.28 -11.83 15.12
C PRO A 18 11.17 -11.53 14.10
N LEU A 19 11.08 -10.29 13.63
CA LEU A 19 10.13 -9.90 12.58
C LEU A 19 10.54 -10.53 11.25
N SER A 20 9.59 -11.13 10.52
CA SER A 20 9.83 -11.74 9.21
C SER A 20 9.70 -10.71 8.07
N THR A 21 8.52 -10.13 7.91
CA THR A 21 8.17 -9.17 6.86
C THR A 21 7.11 -8.18 7.34
N LEU A 22 6.94 -7.09 6.60
CA LEU A 22 5.79 -6.21 6.75
C LEU A 22 4.54 -6.92 6.23
N ASN A 23 3.57 -7.18 7.11
CA ASN A 23 2.37 -7.94 6.73
C ASN A 23 1.39 -7.10 5.90
N HIS A 24 1.01 -5.91 6.40
CA HIS A 24 0.12 -5.01 5.67
C HIS A 24 0.28 -3.55 6.13
N VAL A 25 -0.25 -2.62 5.33
CA VAL A 25 -0.45 -1.21 5.69
C VAL A 25 -1.93 -0.85 5.58
N SER A 26 -2.42 0.00 6.49
CA SER A 26 -3.79 0.52 6.44
C SER A 26 -3.78 1.99 6.06
N LEU A 27 -4.67 2.37 5.13
CA LEU A 27 -4.79 3.72 4.59
C LEU A 27 -6.26 4.14 4.62
N VAL A 28 -6.53 5.26 5.30
CA VAL A 28 -7.83 5.93 5.19
C VAL A 28 -7.84 6.75 3.91
N CYS A 29 -8.91 6.63 3.14
CA CYS A 29 -9.06 7.23 1.83
C CYS A 29 -10.38 7.96 1.68
N ARG A 30 -10.37 9.03 0.87
CA ARG A 30 -11.55 9.86 0.59
C ARG A 30 -12.56 9.14 -0.30
N SER A 31 -12.10 8.26 -1.19
CA SER A 31 -12.93 7.49 -2.11
C SER A 31 -12.35 6.09 -2.27
N LEU A 32 -13.07 5.09 -1.78
CA LEU A 32 -12.70 3.68 -1.86
C LEU A 32 -12.65 3.23 -3.31
N SER A 33 -13.62 3.62 -4.14
CA SER A 33 -13.66 3.27 -5.56
C SER A 33 -12.44 3.81 -6.32
N THR A 34 -12.11 5.09 -6.14
CA THR A 34 -10.93 5.71 -6.79
C THR A 34 -9.63 5.08 -6.32
N SER A 35 -9.53 4.80 -5.01
CA SER A 35 -8.35 4.17 -4.43
C SER A 35 -8.19 2.73 -4.89
N LEU A 36 -9.29 1.97 -5.00
CA LEU A 36 -9.31 0.63 -5.57
C LEU A 36 -8.80 0.63 -7.01
N THR A 37 -9.32 1.50 -7.87
CA THR A 37 -8.83 1.63 -9.25
C THR A 37 -7.32 1.88 -9.28
N PHE A 38 -6.81 2.80 -8.47
CA PHE A 38 -5.38 3.08 -8.42
C PHE A 38 -4.55 1.86 -7.97
N TYR A 39 -4.87 1.28 -6.81
CA TYR A 39 -4.06 0.18 -6.29
C TYR A 39 -4.22 -1.10 -7.11
N ARG A 40 -5.41 -1.39 -7.62
CA ARG A 40 -5.69 -2.59 -8.42
C ARG A 40 -5.20 -2.46 -9.85
N ASP A 41 -5.64 -1.42 -10.56
CA ASP A 41 -5.47 -1.34 -12.02
C ASP A 41 -4.13 -0.72 -12.40
N PHE A 42 -3.62 0.23 -11.60
CA PHE A 42 -2.35 0.89 -11.88
C PHE A 42 -1.17 0.21 -11.19
N LEU A 43 -1.31 -0.11 -9.90
CA LEU A 43 -0.24 -0.78 -9.14
C LEU A 43 -0.33 -2.31 -9.15
N GLY A 44 -1.35 -2.90 -9.77
CA GLY A 44 -1.45 -4.35 -9.95
C GLY A 44 -1.80 -5.15 -8.69
N PHE A 45 -2.34 -4.53 -7.63
CA PHE A 45 -2.82 -5.28 -6.47
C PHE A 45 -4.09 -6.07 -6.78
N VAL A 46 -4.35 -7.15 -6.05
CA VAL A 46 -5.55 -7.97 -6.22
C VAL A 46 -6.43 -7.90 -4.98
N SER A 47 -7.74 -7.74 -5.17
CA SER A 47 -8.71 -7.78 -4.08
C SER A 47 -8.76 -9.18 -3.44
N VAL A 48 -8.71 -9.23 -2.12
CA VAL A 48 -8.86 -10.47 -1.33
C VAL A 48 -10.12 -10.41 -0.48
N ARG A 49 -10.58 -11.58 -0.04
CA ARG A 49 -11.83 -11.71 0.74
C ARG A 49 -11.72 -10.92 2.05
N ARG A 50 -12.65 -9.99 2.25
CA ARG A 50 -12.85 -9.28 3.51
C ARG A 50 -13.69 -10.12 4.47
N PRO A 51 -13.33 -10.23 5.76
CA PRO A 51 -14.18 -10.76 6.81
C PRO A 51 -15.48 -9.95 6.86
N GLY A 52 -16.61 -10.63 6.87
CA GLY A 52 -17.92 -9.98 6.85
C GLY A 52 -18.31 -9.27 8.14
N SER A 53 -17.47 -9.30 9.18
CA SER A 53 -17.74 -8.75 10.51
C SER A 53 -17.53 -7.24 10.64
N PHE A 54 -17.07 -6.57 9.58
CA PHE A 54 -16.78 -5.14 9.61
C PHE A 54 -17.89 -4.35 8.91
N ASP A 55 -18.37 -3.30 9.57
CA ASP A 55 -19.54 -2.48 9.22
C ASP A 55 -19.21 -1.17 8.48
N PHE A 56 -17.94 -0.88 8.23
CA PHE A 56 -17.48 0.25 7.43
C PHE A 56 -17.20 -0.12 5.96
N ASP A 57 -17.14 0.87 5.08
CA ASP A 57 -16.70 0.67 3.70
C ASP A 57 -15.18 0.48 3.63
N GLY A 58 -14.73 -0.65 3.09
CA GLY A 58 -13.30 -0.91 2.96
C GLY A 58 -12.99 -2.09 2.06
N ALA A 59 -11.72 -2.20 1.68
CA ALA A 59 -11.22 -3.28 0.85
C ALA A 59 -9.86 -3.79 1.35
N TRP A 60 -9.65 -5.09 1.22
CA TRP A 60 -8.33 -5.70 1.34
C TRP A 60 -7.78 -6.05 -0.02
N LEU A 61 -6.55 -5.61 -0.24
CA LEU A 61 -5.76 -5.83 -1.42
C LEU A 61 -4.49 -6.57 -1.02
N PHE A 62 -3.98 -7.45 -1.89
CA PHE A 62 -2.72 -8.15 -1.67
C PHE A 62 -1.96 -8.30 -2.98
N ASN A 63 -0.67 -7.96 -2.96
CA ASN A 63 0.31 -8.32 -3.97
C ASN A 63 1.73 -8.03 -3.42
N TYR A 64 2.78 -8.48 -4.10
CA TYR A 64 4.18 -8.18 -3.76
C TYR A 64 4.60 -8.57 -2.33
N GLY A 65 3.88 -9.52 -1.71
CA GLY A 65 4.13 -9.97 -0.34
C GLY A 65 3.59 -9.05 0.75
N ILE A 66 2.80 -8.02 0.41
CA ILE A 66 2.22 -7.06 1.37
C ILE A 66 0.71 -6.87 1.14
N GLY A 67 -0.05 -6.77 2.23
CA GLY A 67 -1.45 -6.37 2.20
C GLY A 67 -1.64 -4.84 2.23
N ILE A 68 -2.65 -4.34 1.54
CA ILE A 68 -3.13 -2.97 1.69
C ILE A 68 -4.60 -3.00 2.13
N HIS A 69 -4.87 -2.35 3.26
CA HIS A 69 -6.21 -2.13 3.76
C HIS A 69 -6.66 -0.71 3.47
N LEU A 70 -7.61 -0.58 2.53
CA LEU A 70 -8.25 0.68 2.22
C LEU A 70 -9.49 0.84 3.08
N LEU A 71 -9.55 1.94 3.81
CA LEU A 71 -10.66 2.33 4.68
C LEU A 71 -11.28 3.60 4.12
N GLN A 72 -12.56 3.58 3.77
CA GLN A 72 -13.27 4.80 3.41
C GLN A 72 -13.43 5.68 4.65
N ALA A 73 -13.08 6.96 4.55
CA ALA A 73 -13.40 7.92 5.62
C ALA A 73 -14.92 8.05 5.76
N GLU A 74 -15.41 8.04 7.01
CA GLU A 74 -16.83 8.23 7.34
C GLU A 74 -17.34 9.59 6.83
N ASP A 75 -16.55 10.63 7.04
CA ASP A 75 -16.75 11.95 6.43
C ASP A 75 -15.57 12.29 5.51
N PRO A 76 -15.69 12.06 4.20
CA PRO A 76 -14.66 12.40 3.22
C PRO A 76 -14.25 13.88 3.27
N GLU A 77 -15.18 14.79 3.56
CA GLU A 77 -14.94 16.24 3.54
C GLU A 77 -14.14 16.71 4.76
N SER A 78 -14.19 15.98 5.87
CA SER A 78 -13.31 16.20 7.03
C SER A 78 -11.83 15.86 6.77
N MET A 79 -11.54 15.08 5.72
CA MET A 79 -10.15 14.72 5.40
C MET A 79 -9.36 15.94 4.93
N PRO A 80 -8.02 15.98 5.17
CA PRO A 80 -7.17 17.02 4.62
C PRO A 80 -7.37 17.22 3.12
N PRO A 81 -7.28 18.48 2.64
CA PRO A 81 -7.47 18.77 1.23
C PRO A 81 -6.47 17.98 0.38
N LYS A 82 -6.90 17.60 -0.82
CA LYS A 82 -6.02 16.89 -1.77
C LYS A 82 -4.77 17.74 -2.02
N LYS A 83 -3.61 17.18 -1.70
CA LYS A 83 -2.32 17.83 -1.95
C LYS A 83 -2.10 17.96 -3.46
N LYS A 84 -1.68 19.15 -3.89
CA LYS A 84 -1.36 19.44 -5.30
C LYS A 84 0.08 19.10 -5.66
N GLU A 85 0.96 19.09 -4.65
CA GLU A 85 2.38 18.84 -4.80
C GLU A 85 2.80 17.70 -3.87
N ILE A 86 3.84 16.98 -4.27
CA ILE A 86 4.43 15.91 -3.48
C ILE A 86 5.37 16.53 -2.44
N ASN A 87 5.14 16.24 -1.17
CA ASN A 87 6.05 16.62 -0.09
C ASN A 87 6.85 15.39 0.39
N PRO A 88 8.17 15.31 0.16
CA PRO A 88 9.00 14.17 0.56
C PRO A 88 9.02 13.89 2.06
N LYS A 89 8.64 14.88 2.89
CA LYS A 89 8.57 14.72 4.36
C LYS A 89 7.26 14.09 4.83
N ASP A 90 6.27 13.93 3.96
CA ASP A 90 5.03 13.25 4.30
C ASP A 90 5.26 11.75 4.47
N ASN A 91 4.40 11.10 5.26
CA ASN A 91 4.34 9.65 5.33
C ASN A 91 4.07 9.07 3.94
N HIS A 92 4.88 8.11 3.52
CA HIS A 92 4.75 7.45 2.23
C HIS A 92 5.15 5.97 2.33
N ILE A 93 4.61 5.17 1.41
CA ILE A 93 5.07 3.82 1.11
C ILE A 93 5.75 3.87 -0.26
N SER A 94 6.86 3.15 -0.43
CA SER A 94 7.62 3.13 -1.68
C SER A 94 7.77 1.70 -2.19
N PHE A 95 7.66 1.56 -3.52
CA PHE A 95 7.83 0.30 -4.21
C PHE A 95 9.06 0.39 -5.10
N THR A 96 9.92 -0.64 -5.05
CA THR A 96 11.00 -0.78 -6.03
C THR A 96 10.44 -1.45 -7.26
N VAL A 97 10.66 -0.84 -8.43
CA VAL A 97 10.20 -1.36 -9.72
C VAL A 97 11.42 -1.81 -10.50
N THR A 98 11.38 -3.00 -11.09
CA THR A 98 12.40 -3.45 -12.04
C THR A 98 12.36 -2.57 -13.30
N PRO A 99 13.49 -2.33 -13.99
CA PRO A 99 13.47 -1.57 -15.23
C PRO A 99 12.38 -2.09 -16.17
N VAL A 100 11.43 -1.22 -16.50
CA VAL A 100 10.35 -1.54 -17.44
C VAL A 100 10.91 -1.28 -18.82
N ASP A 101 10.83 -2.26 -19.72
CA ASP A 101 10.96 -1.96 -21.14
C ASP A 101 9.73 -1.15 -21.57
N TYR A 102 9.92 0.16 -21.69
CA TYR A 102 8.86 1.12 -22.02
C TYR A 102 8.12 0.78 -23.32
N THR A 103 8.75 0.06 -24.25
CA THR A 103 8.08 -0.37 -25.49
C THR A 103 6.91 -1.32 -25.21
N THR A 104 7.02 -2.18 -24.19
CA THR A 104 5.98 -3.15 -23.82
C THR A 104 4.85 -2.51 -23.02
N TYR A 105 5.14 -1.44 -22.25
CA TYR A 105 4.14 -0.73 -21.46
C TYR A 105 3.16 0.06 -22.34
N ILE A 106 3.65 0.72 -23.39
CA ILE A 106 2.81 1.55 -24.27
C ILE A 106 1.93 0.69 -25.19
N GLN A 107 2.39 -0.49 -25.61
CA GLN A 107 1.61 -1.38 -26.48
C GLN A 107 0.42 -2.05 -25.78
N ASN A 108 0.44 -2.15 -24.45
CA ASN A 108 -0.62 -2.81 -23.66
C ASN A 108 -1.61 -1.83 -23.02
N GLN A 109 -1.53 -0.53 -23.31
CA GLN A 109 -2.56 0.43 -22.93
C GLN A 109 -3.72 0.36 -23.94
N PRO A 110 -4.98 0.26 -23.50
CA PRO A 110 -6.11 0.42 -24.42
C PRO A 110 -6.00 1.80 -25.09
N GLN A 111 -5.98 1.81 -26.42
CA GLN A 111 -6.05 3.04 -27.20
C GLN A 111 -7.39 3.74 -26.86
N GLN A 112 -7.30 5.00 -26.43
CA GLN A 112 -8.47 5.88 -26.32
C GLN A 112 -8.89 6.37 -27.70
#